data_AF-A0A924L799-F1
#
_entry.id   AF-A0A924L799-F1
#
_cell.length_a   1.000
_cell.length_b   1.000
_cell.length_c   1.000
_cell.angle_alpha   90.00
_cell.angle_beta   90.00
_cell.angle_gamma   90.00
#
_symmetry.space_group_name_H-M   'P 1'
#
loop_
_entity.id
_entity.type
_entity.pdbx_description
1 polymer ?
#
loop_
_entity_poly.entity_id
_entity_poly.type
_entity_poly.pdbx_seq_one_letter_code
_entity_poly.pdbx_strand_id
1 'polypeptide(L)'
;QPFGGWKRSSVGTTTKAGGPNYLTHLGSWRPRPLRTVATSHPLSASVASLLEAATGHVTPAELRELTASAASDEVAWSREYGVLKDVSKLGVERNVFRYVAVPVTIRFDGLLHELVRILLAARRTGSTVTVSSRVPLPAGLVEGARVESHDEWLTQVAHTRPSRVRLIGADAKDVAVAVEGDPDVAIYAAPVTSSGRVEALPFLQEQAISITNHRFGNPDTEFARVLPRRS
;
A
#
# COMPACT_ATOMS: atom_id res chain seq x y z
N GLN A 1 0.70 -0.15 22.72
CA GLN A 1 0.93 -0.96 21.51
C GLN A 1 -0.31 -0.80 20.61
N PRO A 2 -0.21 -0.26 19.39
CA PRO A 2 -1.38 -0.18 18.50
C PRO A 2 -2.04 -1.55 18.34
N PHE A 3 -3.34 -1.62 18.59
CA PHE A 3 -4.09 -2.88 18.71
C PHE A 3 -4.92 -3.14 17.44
N GLY A 4 -4.95 -4.40 17.01
CA GLY A 4 -5.66 -4.83 15.80
C GLY A 4 -5.05 -6.13 15.30
N GLY A 5 -5.87 -7.17 15.19
CA GLY A 5 -5.42 -8.47 14.73
C GLY A 5 -5.30 -8.54 13.22
N TRP A 6 -4.94 -9.72 12.72
CA TRP A 6 -4.87 -10.01 11.28
C TRP A 6 -5.95 -11.02 10.90
N LYS A 7 -6.29 -11.10 9.61
CA LYS A 7 -7.32 -12.02 9.08
C LYS A 7 -8.65 -11.77 9.80
N ARG A 8 -9.35 -12.81 10.25
CA ARG A 8 -10.65 -12.76 10.96
C ARG A 8 -10.70 -11.89 12.23
N SER A 9 -9.59 -11.31 12.67
CA SER A 9 -9.51 -10.37 13.80
C SER A 9 -9.53 -8.89 13.36
N SER A 10 -9.77 -8.60 12.08
CA SER A 10 -9.94 -7.26 11.50
C SER A 10 -10.92 -7.35 10.33
N VAL A 11 -11.75 -6.32 10.14
CA VAL A 11 -12.74 -6.26 9.05
C VAL A 11 -12.46 -5.03 8.18
N GLY A 12 -12.41 -5.22 6.86
CA GLY A 12 -12.32 -4.13 5.89
C GLY A 12 -10.96 -3.41 5.84
N THR A 13 -10.97 -2.14 5.47
CA THR A 13 -9.76 -1.34 5.17
C THR A 13 -9.05 -0.78 6.41
N THR A 14 -9.41 -1.24 7.61
CA THR A 14 -9.02 -0.64 8.88
C THR A 14 -7.53 -0.83 9.22
N THR A 15 -6.99 0.15 9.93
CA THR A 15 -5.65 0.12 10.55
C THR A 15 -5.76 -0.11 12.04
N LYS A 16 -4.63 -0.31 12.73
CA LYS A 16 -4.62 -0.61 14.17
C LYS A 16 -5.20 0.56 14.96
N ALA A 17 -6.15 0.28 15.86
CA ALA A 17 -6.65 1.24 16.82
C ALA A 17 -5.50 1.75 17.72
N GLY A 18 -5.45 3.07 17.93
CA GLY A 18 -4.32 3.75 18.58
C GLY A 18 -3.04 3.81 17.74
N GLY A 19 -3.11 3.43 16.45
CA GLY A 19 -2.03 3.56 15.47
C GLY A 19 -2.07 4.90 14.71
N PRO A 20 -0.99 5.25 14.01
CA PRO A 20 -0.83 6.56 13.37
C PRO A 20 -1.80 6.80 12.21
N ASN A 21 -2.42 5.76 11.66
CA ASN A 21 -3.33 5.85 10.51
C ASN A 21 -4.80 5.55 10.89
N TYR A 22 -5.16 5.42 12.16
CA TYR A 22 -6.54 5.04 12.51
C TYR A 22 -7.58 6.06 11.98
N LEU A 23 -7.26 7.35 12.10
CA LEU A 23 -8.14 8.43 11.64
C LEU A 23 -8.16 8.57 10.11
N THR A 24 -7.18 8.04 9.37
CA THR A 24 -7.12 8.21 7.91
C THR A 24 -8.24 7.47 7.19
N HIS A 25 -8.90 6.52 7.89
CA HIS A 25 -10.04 5.75 7.38
C HIS A 25 -11.40 6.31 7.84
N LEU A 26 -11.43 7.30 8.73
CA LEU A 26 -12.66 7.94 9.22
C LEU A 26 -13.05 9.15 8.35
N GLY A 27 -12.95 8.98 7.03
CA GLY A 27 -13.22 10.03 6.05
C GLY A 27 -12.85 9.59 4.62
N SER A 28 -12.84 10.55 3.71
CA SER A 28 -12.49 10.31 2.30
C SER A 28 -11.33 11.20 1.87
N TRP A 29 -10.42 10.63 1.08
CA TRP A 29 -9.37 11.37 0.39
C TRP A 29 -9.81 11.71 -1.03
N ARG A 30 -9.36 12.86 -1.54
CA ARG A 30 -9.60 13.29 -2.93
C ARG A 30 -8.29 13.68 -3.59
N PRO A 31 -8.18 13.50 -4.92
CA PRO A 31 -6.98 13.89 -5.65
C PRO A 31 -6.76 15.40 -5.49
N ARG A 32 -5.50 15.79 -5.28
CA ARG A 32 -5.07 17.18 -5.28
C ARG A 32 -3.69 17.24 -5.92
N PRO A 33 -3.41 18.21 -6.80
CA PRO A 33 -2.06 18.41 -7.32
C PRO A 33 -1.05 18.53 -6.18
N LEU A 34 0.06 17.80 -6.30
CA LEU A 34 1.12 17.90 -5.31
C LEU A 34 1.72 19.31 -5.33
N ARG A 35 1.99 19.85 -4.16
CA ARG A 35 2.88 21.01 -4.05
C ARG A 35 4.28 20.52 -4.38
N THR A 36 4.98 21.20 -5.27
CA THR A 36 6.37 20.87 -5.61
C THR A 36 7.21 20.91 -4.34
N VAL A 37 7.71 19.74 -3.92
CA VAL A 37 8.71 19.63 -2.86
C VAL A 37 9.93 19.02 -3.51
N ALA A 38 11.06 19.71 -3.46
CA ALA A 38 12.32 19.13 -3.87
C ALA A 38 12.62 17.92 -2.99
N THR A 39 12.67 16.72 -3.59
CA THR A 39 13.03 15.50 -2.88
C THR A 39 14.49 15.18 -3.17
N SER A 40 15.32 15.07 -2.14
CA SER A 40 16.73 14.69 -2.28
C SER A 40 16.96 13.17 -2.36
N HIS A 41 15.89 12.37 -2.26
CA HIS A 41 16.00 10.91 -2.27
C HIS A 41 15.89 10.37 -3.70
N PRO A 42 16.86 9.58 -4.17
CA PRO A 42 16.78 8.94 -5.48
C PRO A 42 15.66 7.89 -5.49
N LEU A 43 14.96 7.78 -6.61
CA LEU A 43 13.98 6.71 -6.82
C LEU A 43 14.70 5.36 -6.93
N SER A 44 14.06 4.29 -6.44
CA SER A 44 14.56 2.93 -6.68
C SER A 44 14.57 2.58 -8.16
N ALA A 45 15.48 1.68 -8.58
CA ALA A 45 15.58 1.24 -9.97
C ALA A 45 14.27 0.66 -10.52
N SER A 46 13.53 -0.09 -9.69
CA SER A 46 12.23 -0.65 -10.09
C SER A 46 11.17 0.43 -10.36
N VAL A 47 11.15 1.50 -9.56
CA VAL A 47 10.22 2.63 -9.75
C VAL A 47 10.62 3.45 -10.98
N ALA A 48 11.92 3.71 -11.15
CA ALA A 48 12.43 4.44 -12.32
C ALA A 48 12.13 3.69 -13.63
N SER A 49 12.32 2.37 -13.66
CA SER A 49 12.01 1.54 -14.83
C SER A 49 10.51 1.56 -15.19
N LEU A 50 9.62 1.61 -14.20
CA LEU A 50 8.18 1.72 -14.44
C LEU A 50 7.80 3.09 -15.03
N LEU A 51 8.40 4.18 -14.54
CA LEU A 51 8.20 5.51 -15.12
C LEU A 51 8.67 5.55 -16.58
N GLU A 52 9.83 4.97 -16.86
CA GLU A 52 10.36 4.89 -18.23
C GLU A 52 9.42 4.12 -19.16
N ALA A 53 8.94 2.95 -18.71
CA ALA A 53 7.98 2.15 -19.47
C ALA A 53 6.66 2.91 -19.75
N ALA A 54 6.28 3.86 -18.88
CA ALA A 54 5.06 4.65 -19.06
C ALA A 54 5.22 5.83 -20.03
N THR A 55 6.44 6.35 -20.26
CA THR A 55 6.72 7.59 -21.01
C THR A 55 6.05 7.64 -22.39
N GLY A 56 5.99 6.52 -23.12
CA GLY A 56 5.37 6.45 -24.45
C GLY A 56 3.85 6.27 -24.47
N HIS A 57 3.22 6.13 -23.30
CA HIS A 57 1.81 5.77 -23.18
C HIS A 57 0.97 6.80 -22.41
N VAL A 58 1.61 7.83 -21.87
CA VAL A 58 0.94 8.93 -21.15
C VAL A 58 1.39 10.27 -21.73
N THR A 59 0.59 11.30 -21.49
CA THR A 59 0.94 12.67 -21.89
C THR A 59 2.14 13.20 -21.07
N PRO A 60 2.87 14.20 -21.58
CA PRO A 60 3.93 14.84 -20.80
C PRO A 60 3.46 15.45 -19.48
N ALA A 61 2.19 15.87 -19.39
CA ALA A 61 1.62 16.40 -18.14
C ALA A 61 1.40 15.29 -17.12
N GLU A 62 0.81 14.17 -17.52
CA GLU A 62 0.63 12.99 -16.67
C GLU A 62 1.97 12.42 -16.23
N LEU A 63 2.97 12.34 -17.11
CA LEU A 63 4.31 11.86 -16.76
C LEU A 63 4.96 12.71 -15.66
N ARG A 64 4.80 14.05 -15.72
CA ARG A 64 5.29 14.94 -14.66
C ARG A 64 4.57 14.70 -13.34
N GLU A 65 3.25 14.48 -13.36
CA GLU A 65 2.48 14.18 -12.15
C GLU A 65 2.83 12.81 -11.56
N LEU A 66 3.03 11.80 -12.40
CA LEU A 66 3.49 10.47 -12.00
C LEU A 66 4.87 10.51 -11.38
N THR A 67 5.78 11.29 -11.96
CA THR A 67 7.13 11.51 -11.41
C THR A 67 7.07 12.19 -10.04
N ALA A 68 6.24 13.23 -9.89
CA ALA A 68 6.03 13.89 -8.61
C ALA A 68 5.39 12.94 -7.57
N SER A 69 4.48 12.08 -8.00
CA SER A 69 3.84 11.08 -7.13
C SER A 69 4.82 10.01 -6.67
N ALA A 70 5.69 9.51 -7.54
CA ALA A 70 6.77 8.59 -7.18
C ALA A 70 7.73 9.21 -6.15
N ALA A 71 8.05 10.50 -6.30
CA ALA A 71 8.82 11.24 -5.31
C ALA A 71 8.08 11.38 -3.97
N SER A 72 6.76 11.60 -4.00
CA SER A 72 5.92 11.59 -2.80
C SER A 72 5.92 10.23 -2.10
N ASP A 73 5.88 9.13 -2.85
CA ASP A 73 5.98 7.77 -2.33
C ASP A 73 7.32 7.54 -1.65
N GLU A 74 8.43 8.00 -2.24
CA GLU A 74 9.77 7.89 -1.65
C GLU A 74 9.88 8.65 -0.33
N VAL A 75 9.32 9.88 -0.27
CA VAL A 75 9.27 10.67 0.97
C VAL A 75 8.44 9.96 2.04
N ALA A 76 7.27 9.43 1.68
CA ALA A 76 6.40 8.71 2.60
C ALA A 76 7.09 7.43 3.12
N TRP A 77 7.79 6.71 2.26
CA TRP A 77 8.55 5.53 2.66
C TRP A 77 9.70 5.87 3.60
N SER A 78 10.52 6.85 3.23
CA SER A 78 11.70 7.25 3.99
C SER A 78 11.35 7.80 5.38
N ARG A 79 10.17 8.41 5.55
CA ARG A 79 9.75 9.04 6.82
C ARG A 79 8.82 8.18 7.67
N GLU A 80 8.00 7.34 7.04
CA GLU A 80 6.93 6.60 7.71
C GLU A 80 7.04 5.10 7.48
N TYR A 81 6.83 4.66 6.23
CA TYR A 81 6.50 3.27 5.95
C TYR A 81 7.70 2.32 5.99
N GLY A 82 8.87 2.80 5.59
CA GLY A 82 10.13 2.06 5.61
C GLY A 82 10.90 2.12 6.92
N VAL A 83 10.34 2.73 7.96
CA VAL A 83 11.02 3.00 9.24
C VAL A 83 10.42 2.15 10.36
N LEU A 84 11.31 1.49 11.14
CA LEU A 84 10.95 0.82 12.38
C LEU A 84 10.86 1.86 13.51
N LYS A 85 9.71 1.98 14.17
CA LYS A 85 9.47 2.99 15.22
C LYS A 85 9.22 2.34 16.57
N ASP A 86 10.12 2.53 17.54
CA ASP A 86 9.83 2.28 18.95
C ASP A 86 9.26 3.55 19.59
N VAL A 87 7.93 3.62 19.65
CA VAL A 87 7.21 4.80 20.19
C VAL A 87 7.23 4.84 21.72
N SER A 88 7.48 3.71 22.37
CA SER A 88 7.35 3.57 23.84
C SER A 88 8.63 3.94 24.59
N LYS A 89 9.80 3.60 24.02
CA LYS A 89 11.13 3.85 24.59
C LYS A 89 11.29 3.41 26.06
N LEU A 90 10.59 2.35 26.49
CA LEU A 90 10.50 1.93 27.89
C LEU A 90 11.80 1.33 28.47
N GLY A 91 12.77 1.00 27.63
CA GLY A 91 14.09 0.46 28.04
C GLY A 91 14.05 -1.02 28.43
N VAL A 92 13.09 -1.41 29.28
CA VAL A 92 12.84 -2.79 29.73
C VAL A 92 11.99 -3.61 28.75
N GLU A 93 11.29 -2.93 27.85
CA GLU A 93 10.48 -3.53 26.78
C GLU A 93 10.69 -2.71 25.49
N ARG A 94 10.79 -3.41 24.36
CA ARG A 94 10.84 -2.79 23.03
C ARG A 94 9.51 -2.98 22.33
N ASN A 95 8.84 -1.88 22.01
CA ASN A 95 7.57 -1.89 21.28
C ASN A 95 7.73 -1.26 19.90
N VAL A 96 8.09 -2.09 18.92
CA VAL A 96 8.36 -1.64 17.57
C VAL A 96 7.11 -1.71 16.71
N PHE A 97 6.80 -0.60 16.06
CA PHE A 97 5.79 -0.49 15.04
C PHE A 97 6.45 -0.46 13.66
N ARG A 98 5.92 -1.25 12.72
CA ARG A 98 6.39 -1.33 11.33
C ARG A 98 5.24 -1.60 10.37
N TYR A 99 5.54 -1.47 9.09
CA TYR A 99 4.64 -1.83 7.99
C TYR A 99 5.20 -3.04 7.24
N VAL A 100 4.32 -3.94 6.83
CA VAL A 100 4.66 -5.15 6.07
C VAL A 100 3.89 -5.10 4.75
N ALA A 101 4.60 -5.33 3.64
CA ALA A 101 3.99 -5.43 2.32
C ALA A 101 3.02 -6.61 2.25
N VAL A 102 1.88 -6.43 1.57
CA VAL A 102 0.87 -7.48 1.39
C VAL A 102 0.46 -7.62 -0.07
N PRO A 103 0.08 -8.83 -0.54
CA PRO A 103 -0.44 -9.00 -1.88
C PRO A 103 -1.74 -8.21 -2.10
N VAL A 104 -1.88 -7.58 -3.28
CA VAL A 104 -3.09 -6.83 -3.65
C VAL A 104 -3.57 -7.24 -5.05
N THR A 105 -4.86 -7.55 -5.18
CA THR A 105 -5.50 -7.71 -6.49
C THR A 105 -5.98 -6.35 -6.99
N ILE A 106 -5.60 -5.96 -8.20
CA ILE A 106 -5.97 -4.68 -8.82
C ILE A 106 -6.95 -4.95 -9.97
N ARG A 107 -8.10 -4.27 -9.96
CA ARG A 107 -9.00 -4.21 -11.11
C ARG A 107 -8.87 -2.84 -11.78
N PHE A 108 -8.54 -2.88 -13.07
CA PHE A 108 -8.34 -1.70 -13.89
C PHE A 108 -9.44 -1.56 -14.96
N ASP A 109 -10.30 -0.56 -14.76
CA ASP A 109 -11.36 -0.12 -15.69
C ASP A 109 -11.33 1.42 -15.88
N GLY A 110 -10.22 2.07 -15.51
CA GLY A 110 -10.06 3.54 -15.47
C GLY A 110 -9.03 4.08 -16.47
N LEU A 111 -8.37 5.19 -16.11
CA LEU A 111 -7.37 5.84 -16.96
C LEU A 111 -5.98 5.22 -16.75
N LEU A 112 -5.21 5.06 -17.83
CA LEU A 112 -3.91 4.38 -17.77
C LEU A 112 -2.95 5.04 -16.78
N HIS A 113 -2.91 6.37 -16.69
CA HIS A 113 -2.06 7.06 -15.73
C HIS A 113 -2.45 6.75 -14.27
N GLU A 114 -3.72 6.48 -13.97
CA GLU A 114 -4.16 6.07 -12.64
C GLU A 114 -3.62 4.67 -12.30
N LEU A 115 -3.64 3.73 -13.26
CA LEU A 115 -3.01 2.43 -13.09
C LEU A 115 -1.51 2.57 -12.84
N VAL A 116 -0.80 3.36 -13.65
CA VAL A 116 0.64 3.59 -13.45
C VAL A 116 0.88 4.19 -12.06
N ARG A 117 0.05 5.14 -11.61
CA ARG A 117 0.14 5.73 -10.26
C ARG A 117 0.04 4.67 -9.16
N ILE A 118 -0.92 3.75 -9.26
CA ILE A 118 -1.11 2.65 -8.29
C ILE A 118 0.06 1.66 -8.34
N LEU A 119 0.55 1.33 -9.54
CA LEU A 119 1.72 0.46 -9.71
C LEU A 119 3.00 1.08 -9.12
N LEU A 120 3.20 2.40 -9.20
CA LEU A 120 4.32 3.09 -8.55
C LEU A 120 4.30 2.89 -7.03
N ALA A 121 3.14 3.04 -6.38
CA ALA A 121 2.98 2.80 -4.95
C ALA A 121 3.24 1.32 -4.59
N ALA A 122 2.74 0.38 -5.41
CA ALA A 122 2.99 -1.05 -5.23
C ALA A 122 4.48 -1.40 -5.31
N ARG A 123 5.17 -0.93 -6.35
CA ARG A 123 6.63 -1.11 -6.52
C ARG A 123 7.39 -0.50 -5.38
N ARG A 124 7.01 0.71 -4.94
CA ARG A 124 7.71 1.37 -3.83
C ARG A 124 7.56 0.60 -2.52
N THR A 125 6.37 0.06 -2.25
CA THR A 125 6.12 -0.71 -1.04
C THR A 125 6.68 -2.13 -1.08
N GLY A 126 7.07 -2.61 -2.27
CA GLY A 126 7.54 -3.99 -2.48
C GLY A 126 6.39 -5.01 -2.47
N SER A 127 5.15 -4.55 -2.67
CA SER A 127 3.99 -5.42 -2.66
C SER A 127 3.84 -6.18 -3.97
N THR A 128 3.46 -7.45 -3.86
CA THR A 128 3.10 -8.25 -5.02
C THR A 128 1.69 -7.87 -5.48
N VAL A 129 1.50 -7.77 -6.79
CA VAL A 129 0.21 -7.38 -7.36
C VAL A 129 -0.20 -8.34 -8.45
N THR A 130 -1.51 -8.61 -8.52
CA THR A 130 -2.15 -9.20 -9.68
C THR A 130 -3.03 -8.13 -10.31
N VAL A 131 -3.00 -7.99 -11.63
CA VAL A 131 -3.76 -6.94 -12.33
C VAL A 131 -4.71 -7.60 -13.32
N SER A 132 -5.97 -7.17 -13.27
CA SER A 132 -7.03 -7.52 -14.22
C SER A 132 -7.43 -6.28 -15.00
N SER A 133 -7.57 -6.41 -16.32
CA SER A 133 -7.90 -5.32 -17.25
C SER A 133 -8.83 -5.85 -18.34
N ARG A 134 -9.70 -5.00 -18.90
CA ARG A 134 -10.51 -5.35 -20.09
C ARG A 134 -9.71 -5.39 -21.38
N VAL A 135 -8.55 -4.73 -21.38
CA VAL A 135 -7.70 -4.57 -22.57
C VAL A 135 -6.26 -4.95 -22.26
N PRO A 136 -5.49 -5.38 -23.27
CA PRO A 136 -4.04 -5.57 -23.12
C PRO A 136 -3.38 -4.29 -22.59
N LEU A 137 -2.49 -4.45 -21.61
CA LEU A 137 -1.71 -3.34 -21.05
C LEU A 137 -0.40 -3.17 -21.81
N PRO A 138 0.12 -1.93 -21.91
CA PRO A 138 1.44 -1.69 -22.47
C PRO A 138 2.55 -2.51 -21.80
N ALA A 139 3.53 -2.93 -22.59
CA ALA A 139 4.66 -3.73 -22.12
C ALA A 139 5.47 -2.98 -21.05
N GLY A 140 6.02 -3.72 -20.09
CA GLY A 140 6.87 -3.17 -19.03
C GLY A 140 6.13 -2.53 -17.86
N LEU A 141 4.82 -2.27 -17.95
CA LEU A 141 4.06 -1.72 -16.82
C LEU A 141 3.84 -2.77 -15.71
N VAL A 142 3.35 -3.94 -16.09
CA VAL A 142 3.12 -5.06 -15.17
C VAL A 142 3.17 -6.37 -15.95
N GLU A 143 3.90 -7.34 -15.41
CA GLU A 143 3.98 -8.68 -16.00
C GLU A 143 2.79 -9.53 -15.54
N GLY A 144 2.28 -10.39 -16.43
CA GLY A 144 1.22 -11.35 -16.08
C GLY A 144 -0.15 -10.72 -15.80
N ALA A 145 -0.41 -9.49 -16.27
CA ALA A 145 -1.76 -8.92 -16.22
C ALA A 145 -2.73 -9.79 -17.02
N ARG A 146 -3.90 -10.04 -16.42
CA ARG A 146 -4.98 -10.81 -17.04
C ARG A 146 -5.87 -9.88 -17.85
N VAL A 147 -6.11 -10.24 -19.10
CA VAL A 147 -7.10 -9.58 -19.96
C VAL A 147 -8.39 -10.36 -19.87
N GLU A 148 -9.39 -9.78 -19.22
CA GLU A 148 -10.67 -10.42 -18.92
C GLU A 148 -11.78 -9.38 -18.72
N SER A 149 -13.02 -9.80 -19.00
CA SER A 149 -14.20 -8.98 -18.74
C SER A 149 -14.41 -8.74 -17.24
N HIS A 150 -15.32 -7.82 -16.91
CA HIS A 150 -15.68 -7.55 -15.52
C HIS A 150 -16.32 -8.77 -14.84
N ASP A 151 -17.21 -9.46 -15.56
CA ASP A 151 -17.97 -10.59 -15.02
C ASP A 151 -17.09 -11.83 -14.79
N GLU A 152 -16.15 -12.10 -15.71
CA GLU A 152 -15.14 -13.16 -15.54
C GLU A 152 -14.27 -12.88 -14.30
N TRP A 153 -13.82 -11.63 -14.16
CA TRP A 153 -13.04 -11.22 -13.00
C TRP A 153 -13.83 -11.31 -11.69
N LEU A 154 -15.08 -10.85 -11.66
CA LEU A 154 -15.95 -10.96 -10.48
C LEU A 154 -16.18 -12.43 -10.11
N THR A 155 -16.36 -13.30 -11.10
CA THR A 155 -16.44 -14.75 -10.90
C THR A 155 -15.17 -15.26 -10.23
N GLN A 156 -13.99 -14.87 -10.71
CA GLN A 156 -12.72 -15.27 -10.09
C GLN A 156 -12.59 -14.74 -8.65
N VAL A 157 -12.91 -13.46 -8.41
CA VAL A 157 -12.85 -12.84 -7.07
C VAL A 157 -13.80 -13.54 -6.10
N ALA A 158 -14.99 -13.91 -6.57
CA ALA A 158 -15.94 -14.65 -5.76
C ALA A 158 -15.34 -15.99 -5.28
N HIS A 159 -14.63 -16.71 -6.14
CA HIS A 159 -14.00 -17.98 -5.77
C HIS A 159 -12.72 -17.82 -4.93
N THR A 160 -11.90 -16.83 -5.26
CA THR A 160 -10.55 -16.69 -4.66
C THR A 160 -10.52 -15.88 -3.37
N ARG A 161 -11.52 -15.03 -3.13
CA ARG A 161 -11.67 -14.17 -1.93
C ARG A 161 -10.34 -13.50 -1.53
N PRO A 162 -9.73 -12.69 -2.42
CA PRO A 162 -8.46 -12.04 -2.12
C PRO A 162 -8.60 -11.11 -0.91
N SER A 163 -7.60 -11.10 -0.02
CA SER A 163 -7.68 -10.28 1.20
C SER A 163 -7.76 -8.78 0.94
N ARG A 164 -7.23 -8.31 -0.21
CA ARG A 164 -7.27 -6.90 -0.61
C ARG A 164 -7.51 -6.76 -2.10
N VAL A 165 -8.48 -5.90 -2.44
CA VAL A 165 -8.80 -5.50 -3.80
C VAL A 165 -8.64 -3.98 -3.93
N ARG A 166 -7.86 -3.51 -4.90
CA ARG A 166 -7.78 -2.09 -5.29
C ARG A 166 -8.51 -1.89 -6.61
N LEU A 167 -9.56 -1.08 -6.60
CA LEU A 167 -10.34 -0.75 -7.79
C LEU A 167 -9.89 0.57 -8.41
N ILE A 168 -9.81 0.60 -9.73
CA ILE A 168 -9.54 1.81 -10.52
C ILE A 168 -10.65 1.89 -11.56
N GLY A 169 -11.61 2.81 -11.37
CA GLY A 169 -12.76 2.98 -12.26
C GLY A 169 -13.89 1.94 -12.14
N ALA A 170 -13.75 0.92 -11.29
CA ALA A 170 -14.78 -0.09 -11.03
C ALA A 170 -15.61 0.20 -9.76
N ASP A 171 -16.87 -0.25 -9.73
CA ASP A 171 -17.76 -0.07 -8.58
C ASP A 171 -17.43 -1.07 -7.45
N ALA A 172 -17.27 -0.55 -6.23
CA ALA A 172 -17.07 -1.35 -5.03
C ALA A 172 -18.26 -2.26 -4.72
N LYS A 173 -19.47 -1.83 -5.09
CA LYS A 173 -20.71 -2.57 -4.84
C LYS A 173 -20.71 -3.92 -5.56
N ASP A 174 -20.23 -3.97 -6.80
CA ASP A 174 -20.18 -5.21 -7.58
C ASP A 174 -19.30 -6.26 -6.88
N VAL A 175 -18.13 -5.82 -6.40
CA VAL A 175 -17.22 -6.69 -5.65
C VAL A 175 -17.85 -7.13 -4.35
N ALA A 176 -18.45 -6.20 -3.59
CA ALA A 176 -19.11 -6.51 -2.32
C ALA A 176 -20.24 -7.54 -2.49
N VAL A 177 -21.02 -7.44 -3.56
CA VAL A 177 -22.07 -8.41 -3.90
C VAL A 177 -21.46 -9.75 -4.31
N ALA A 178 -20.44 -9.76 -5.18
CA ALA A 178 -19.77 -10.98 -5.62
C ALA A 178 -19.10 -11.74 -4.46
N VAL A 179 -18.62 -11.00 -3.45
CA VAL A 179 -18.07 -11.58 -2.22
C VAL A 179 -19.08 -11.81 -1.11
N GLU A 180 -20.38 -11.62 -1.36
CA GLU A 180 -21.45 -11.80 -0.36
C GLU A 180 -21.22 -10.98 0.92
N GLY A 181 -20.57 -9.82 0.80
CA GLY A 181 -20.21 -8.97 1.93
C GLY A 181 -19.13 -9.57 2.84
N ASP A 182 -18.33 -10.52 2.36
CA ASP A 182 -17.26 -11.16 3.14
C ASP A 182 -16.32 -10.11 3.78
N PRO A 183 -16.30 -10.02 5.12
CA PRO A 183 -15.53 -9.02 5.84
C PRO A 183 -14.00 -9.23 5.75
N ASP A 184 -13.53 -10.41 5.33
CA ASP A 184 -12.11 -10.72 5.12
C ASP A 184 -11.58 -10.13 3.79
N VAL A 185 -12.46 -9.64 2.91
CA VAL A 185 -12.09 -8.98 1.65
C VAL A 185 -12.13 -7.46 1.82
N ALA A 186 -10.96 -6.84 1.92
CA ALA A 186 -10.86 -5.38 1.99
C ALA A 186 -10.93 -4.75 0.58
N ILE A 187 -12.00 -3.99 0.31
CA ILE A 187 -12.21 -3.30 -0.96
C ILE A 187 -11.75 -1.84 -0.85
N TYR A 188 -10.69 -1.50 -1.58
CA TYR A 188 -10.14 -0.15 -1.71
C TYR A 188 -10.61 0.47 -3.02
N ALA A 189 -11.65 1.31 -2.95
CA ALA A 189 -12.26 1.95 -4.13
C ALA A 189 -12.18 3.48 -4.11
N ALA A 190 -11.41 4.07 -3.20
CA ALA A 190 -11.22 5.51 -3.16
C ALA A 190 -10.56 6.03 -4.45
N PRO A 191 -10.83 7.27 -4.87
CA PRO A 191 -10.17 7.88 -6.03
C PRO A 191 -8.65 7.77 -5.94
N VAL A 192 -7.97 7.61 -7.08
CA VAL A 192 -6.50 7.54 -7.11
C VAL A 192 -5.92 8.91 -6.76
N THR A 193 -5.03 8.96 -5.77
CA THR A 193 -4.40 10.19 -5.31
C THR A 193 -2.92 10.23 -5.66
N SER A 194 -2.35 11.43 -5.78
CA SER A 194 -0.92 11.63 -5.96
C SER A 194 -0.11 11.42 -4.66
N SER A 195 -0.78 11.40 -3.50
CA SER A 195 -0.15 11.35 -2.18
C SER A 195 0.37 9.96 -1.83
N GLY A 196 1.69 9.83 -1.66
CA GLY A 196 2.28 8.58 -1.19
C GLY A 196 1.91 8.20 0.23
N ARG A 197 1.46 9.16 1.06
CA ARG A 197 0.90 8.84 2.38
C ARG A 197 -0.45 8.14 2.30
N VAL A 198 -1.20 8.32 1.22
CA VAL A 198 -2.51 7.69 1.06
C VAL A 198 -2.39 6.41 0.24
N GLU A 199 -1.75 6.47 -0.94
CA GLU A 199 -1.72 5.32 -1.87
C GLU A 199 -0.86 4.15 -1.41
N ALA A 200 0.02 4.31 -0.41
CA ALA A 200 0.76 3.19 0.14
C ALA A 200 -0.09 2.28 1.06
N LEU A 201 -1.18 2.80 1.65
CA LEU A 201 -1.96 2.08 2.66
C LEU A 201 -2.62 0.78 2.16
N PRO A 202 -3.19 0.71 0.93
CA PRO A 202 -3.71 -0.55 0.38
C PRO A 202 -2.67 -1.66 0.29
N PHE A 203 -1.39 -1.32 0.20
CA PHE A 203 -0.28 -2.25 0.00
C PHE A 203 0.43 -2.64 1.29
N LEU A 204 0.07 -2.01 2.41
CA LEU A 204 0.78 -2.19 3.67
C LEU A 204 -0.15 -2.67 4.78
N GLN A 205 0.38 -3.54 5.62
CA GLN A 205 -0.25 -3.95 6.85
C GLN A 205 0.60 -3.52 8.04
N GLU A 206 -0.05 -2.87 9.00
CA GLU A 206 0.60 -2.44 10.23
C GLU A 206 0.91 -3.65 11.12
N GLN A 207 2.08 -3.63 11.75
CA GLN A 207 2.51 -4.64 12.71
C GLN A 207 3.13 -3.97 13.94
N ALA A 208 2.67 -4.39 15.11
CA ALA A 208 3.29 -4.06 16.39
C ALA A 208 3.99 -5.33 16.90
N ILE A 209 5.26 -5.19 17.28
CA ILE A 209 6.10 -6.25 17.82
C ILE A 209 6.52 -5.78 19.22
N SER A 210 6.16 -6.53 20.25
CA SER A 210 6.61 -6.29 21.62
C SER A 210 7.60 -7.38 22.01
N ILE A 211 8.75 -6.96 22.54
CA ILE A 211 9.82 -7.85 22.98
C ILE A 211 10.29 -7.40 24.36
N THR A 212 10.22 -8.31 25.32
CA THR A 212 10.82 -8.11 26.65
C THR A 212 12.34 -7.93 26.49
N ASN A 213 12.88 -6.83 26.99
CA ASN A 213 14.29 -6.47 26.88
C ASN A 213 15.03 -6.65 28.23
N HIS A 214 14.58 -7.62 29.02
CA HIS A 214 15.16 -7.97 30.30
C HIS A 214 15.03 -9.47 30.58
N ARG A 215 15.91 -9.99 31.43
CA ARG A 215 15.78 -11.30 32.04
C ARG A 215 15.73 -11.15 33.55
N PHE A 216 14.58 -11.49 34.14
CA PHE A 216 14.32 -11.30 35.58
C PHE A 216 14.59 -9.87 36.08
N GLY A 217 14.19 -8.86 35.31
CA GLY A 217 14.39 -7.44 35.66
C GLY A 217 15.75 -6.85 35.28
N ASN A 218 16.73 -7.67 34.91
CA ASN A 218 18.03 -7.18 34.45
C ASN A 218 17.99 -6.95 32.93
N PRO A 219 18.35 -5.75 32.43
CA PRO A 219 18.40 -5.47 31.00
C PRO A 219 19.28 -6.48 30.24
N ASP A 220 18.77 -6.99 29.13
CA ASP A 220 19.51 -7.93 28.28
C ASP A 220 20.14 -7.17 27.10
N THR A 221 21.46 -7.21 27.00
CA THR A 221 22.24 -6.45 26.00
C THR A 221 22.20 -7.08 24.61
N GLU A 222 21.89 -8.37 24.50
CA GLU A 222 21.73 -9.05 23.20
C GLU A 222 20.46 -8.57 22.50
N PHE A 223 19.36 -8.43 23.25
CA PHE A 223 18.09 -7.91 22.73
C PHE A 223 18.17 -6.45 22.28
N ALA A 224 19.17 -5.70 22.76
CA ALA A 224 19.43 -4.36 22.26
C ALA A 224 19.80 -4.32 20.76
N ARG A 225 20.24 -5.45 20.19
CA ARG A 225 20.73 -5.57 18.80
C ARG A 225 19.73 -6.23 17.84
N VAL A 226 18.69 -6.89 18.34
CA VAL A 226 17.73 -7.70 17.55
C VAL A 226 16.84 -6.87 16.62
N LEU A 227 16.62 -5.59 16.93
CA LEU A 227 15.97 -4.63 16.04
C LEU A 227 16.83 -3.37 15.99
N PRO A 228 17.35 -2.95 14.82
CA PRO A 228 18.26 -1.81 14.73
C PRO A 228 17.55 -0.54 15.20
N ARG A 229 18.11 0.12 16.21
CA ARG A 229 17.80 1.53 16.50
C ARG A 229 18.41 2.33 15.35
N ARG A 230 17.62 2.70 14.34
CA ARG A 230 18.05 3.81 13.49
C ARG A 230 17.84 5.08 14.29
N SER A 231 18.95 5.66 14.74
CA SER A 231 19.05 7.00 15.33
C SER A 231 18.54 8.05 14.35
#